data_AF-A0A847MFM9-F1
#
_entry.id   AF-A0A847MFM9-F1
#
_cell.length_a   1.000
_cell.length_b   1.000
_cell.length_c   1.000
_cell.angle_alpha   90.00
_cell.angle_beta   90.00
_cell.angle_gamma   90.00
#
_symmetry.space_group_name_H-M   'P 1'
#
loop_
_entity.id
_entity.type
_entity.pdbx_description
1 polymer ?
#
loop_
_entity_poly.entity_id
_entity_poly.type
_entity_poly.pdbx_seq_one_letter_code
_entity_poly.pdbx_strand_id
1 'polypeptide(L)'
;MNKNRVSFLNNLSCQEGYITSRGKKVWYQIVGAESQGIPLLVLHRGPGCPHDYLEPIACLGNERPVIFEGASHSHHLEKTEEYLQMVRYSLKQAN
;
A
#
# COMPACT_ATOMS: atom_id res chain seq x y z
N MET A 1 -9.23 12.06 -18.05
CA MET A 1 -9.48 11.08 -16.97
C MET A 1 -10.86 10.45 -17.16
N ASN A 2 -11.00 9.13 -17.00
CA ASN A 2 -12.25 8.41 -17.25
C ASN A 2 -13.04 8.21 -15.94
N LYS A 3 -14.19 8.86 -15.80
CA LYS A 3 -15.01 8.90 -14.57
C LYS A 3 -15.45 7.50 -14.09
N ASN A 4 -15.52 6.52 -14.99
CA ASN A 4 -15.96 5.15 -14.68
C ASN A 4 -14.93 4.31 -13.90
N ARG A 5 -13.63 4.65 -13.92
CA ARG A 5 -12.60 3.90 -13.16
C ARG A 5 -12.55 4.32 -11.69
N VAL A 6 -12.76 5.62 -11.43
CA VAL A 6 -12.76 6.18 -10.07
C VAL A 6 -13.93 5.64 -9.25
N SER A 7 -15.11 5.46 -9.86
CA SER A 7 -16.28 4.88 -9.18
C SER A 7 -16.09 3.42 -8.74
N PHE A 8 -15.22 2.65 -9.41
CA PHE A 8 -14.95 1.26 -9.03
C PHE A 8 -14.07 1.18 -7.78
N LEU A 9 -13.00 1.99 -7.72
CA LEU A 9 -12.14 2.07 -6.54
C LEU A 9 -12.90 2.60 -5.31
N ASN A 10 -13.88 3.50 -5.51
CA ASN A 10 -14.74 4.00 -4.42
C ASN A 10 -15.58 2.91 -3.74
N ASN A 11 -15.78 1.75 -4.37
CA ASN A 11 -16.54 0.63 -3.79
C ASN A 11 -15.65 -0.39 -3.07
N LEU A 12 -14.32 -0.27 -3.14
CA LEU A 12 -13.41 -1.14 -2.41
C LEU A 12 -13.21 -0.64 -0.99
N SER A 13 -13.15 -1.56 -0.03
CA SER A 13 -12.79 -1.21 1.35
C SER A 13 -11.38 -0.63 1.38
N CYS A 14 -11.23 0.54 1.99
CA CYS A 14 -9.96 1.22 2.12
C CYS A 14 -9.65 1.45 3.60
N GLN A 15 -8.46 1.05 4.03
CA GLN A 15 -7.96 1.26 5.39
C GLN A 15 -6.59 1.92 5.30
N GLU A 16 -6.26 2.79 6.24
CA GLU A 16 -4.94 3.39 6.35
C GLU A 16 -4.42 3.29 7.78
N GLY A 17 -3.11 3.40 7.93
CA GLY A 17 -2.49 3.33 9.24
C GLY A 17 -1.04 3.71 9.22
N TYR A 18 -0.40 3.50 10.38
CA TYR A 18 1.02 3.70 10.54
C TYR A 18 1.64 2.50 11.21
N ILE A 19 2.77 2.02 10.69
CA ILE A 19 3.66 1.14 11.45
C ILE A 19 4.77 1.99 12.07
N THR A 20 5.17 1.64 13.29
CA THR A 20 6.31 2.29 13.94
C THR A 20 7.56 1.43 13.73
N SER A 21 8.59 2.01 13.11
CA SER A 21 9.89 1.38 12.93
C SER A 21 11.00 2.36 13.34
N ARG A 22 11.87 1.93 14.26
CA ARG A 22 12.99 2.75 14.79
C ARG A 22 12.57 4.15 15.27
N GLY A 23 11.38 4.25 15.87
CA GLY A 23 10.81 5.52 16.35
C GLY A 23 10.23 6.42 15.26
N LYS A 24 10.24 5.98 14.00
CA LYS A 24 9.60 6.69 12.87
C LYS A 24 8.28 6.02 12.52
N LYS A 25 7.29 6.84 12.18
CA LYS A 25 6.01 6.37 11.65
C LYS A 25 6.12 6.25 10.13
N VAL A 26 5.77 5.08 9.61
CA VAL A 26 5.63 4.82 8.17
C VAL A 26 4.15 4.65 7.91
N TRP A 27 3.61 5.51 7.05
CA TRP A 27 2.21 5.42 6.64
C TRP A 27 2.03 4.29 5.62
N TYR A 28 0.87 3.63 5.68
CA TYR A 28 0.44 2.67 4.68
C TYR A 28 -1.06 2.81 4.40
N GLN A 29 -1.47 2.34 3.22
CA GLN A 29 -2.87 2.19 2.83
C GLN A 29 -3.12 0.79 2.31
N ILE A 30 -4.27 0.22 2.64
CA ILE A 30 -4.75 -1.07 2.14
C ILE A 30 -6.02 -0.83 1.34
N VAL A 31 -6.03 -1.25 0.07
CA VAL A 31 -7.21 -1.29 -0.79
C VAL A 31 -7.69 -2.74 -0.90
N GLY A 32 -8.99 -2.97 -0.73
CA GLY A 32 -9.54 -4.33 -0.69
C GLY A 32 -9.18 -5.07 0.58
N ALA A 33 -9.17 -4.38 1.73
CA ALA A 33 -8.72 -4.95 3.01
C ALA A 33 -9.51 -6.19 3.46
N GLU A 34 -10.73 -6.38 2.95
CA GLU A 34 -11.61 -7.52 3.26
C GLU A 34 -11.47 -8.68 2.26
N SER A 35 -10.70 -8.49 1.18
CA SER A 35 -10.50 -9.51 0.16
C SER A 35 -9.66 -10.66 0.69
N GLN A 36 -9.96 -11.88 0.25
CA GLN A 36 -9.40 -13.12 0.82
C GLN A 36 -8.14 -13.64 0.09
N GLY A 37 -7.71 -12.98 -0.99
CA GLY A 37 -6.52 -13.37 -1.74
C GLY A 37 -5.21 -13.00 -1.03
N ILE A 38 -4.10 -13.57 -1.50
CA ILE A 38 -2.76 -13.31 -0.95
C ILE A 38 -2.43 -11.80 -1.09
N PRO A 39 -2.13 -11.09 0.03
CA PRO A 39 -1.84 -9.66 0.00
C PRO A 39 -0.70 -9.30 -0.94
N LEU A 40 -0.88 -8.24 -1.72
CA LEU A 40 0.13 -7.65 -2.59
C LEU A 40 0.71 -6.40 -1.94
N LEU A 41 1.97 -6.47 -1.50
CA LEU A 41 2.72 -5.31 -1.03
C LEU A 41 3.32 -4.55 -2.22
N VAL A 42 2.92 -3.30 -2.37
CA VAL A 42 3.37 -2.40 -3.43
C VAL A 42 4.33 -1.39 -2.84
N LEU A 43 5.60 -1.52 -3.25
CA LEU A 43 6.69 -0.67 -2.79
C LEU A 43 7.10 0.27 -3.90
N HIS A 44 6.99 1.57 -3.65
CA HIS A 44 7.53 2.56 -4.57
C HIS A 44 8.94 2.98 -4.13
N ARG A 45 9.83 3.22 -5.10
CA ARG A 45 11.16 3.78 -4.84
C ARG A 45 11.18 5.27 -5.13
N GLY A 46 11.72 6.05 -4.20
CA GLY A 46 12.10 7.46 -4.40
C GLY A 46 10.93 8.45 -4.44
N PRO A 47 11.22 9.77 -4.41
CA PRO A 47 10.21 10.82 -4.40
C PRO A 47 9.75 11.22 -5.81
N GLY A 48 8.52 11.77 -5.88
CA GLY A 48 8.07 12.55 -7.02
C GLY A 48 7.12 11.86 -8.00
N CYS A 49 6.69 10.62 -7.72
CA CYS A 49 5.63 9.99 -8.51
C CYS A 49 4.31 10.05 -7.73
N PRO A 50 3.33 10.88 -8.14
CA PRO A 50 2.04 10.98 -7.45
C PRO A 50 1.32 9.64 -7.47
N HIS A 51 0.51 9.35 -6.45
CA HIS A 51 -0.19 8.08 -6.23
C HIS A 51 -1.01 7.58 -7.45
N ASP A 52 -1.30 8.47 -8.41
CA ASP A 52 -2.05 8.22 -9.65
C ASP A 52 -1.52 7.06 -10.50
N TYR A 53 -0.20 6.78 -10.55
CA TYR A 53 0.32 5.63 -11.33
C TYR A 53 0.06 4.27 -10.67
N LEU A 54 -0.34 4.26 -9.39
CA LEU A 54 -0.65 3.06 -8.62
C LEU A 54 -2.12 2.68 -8.67
N GLU A 55 -3.00 3.56 -9.17
CA GLU A 55 -4.43 3.28 -9.37
C GLU A 55 -4.69 1.98 -10.15
N PRO A 56 -3.96 1.64 -11.23
CA PRO A 56 -4.17 0.37 -11.93
C PRO A 56 -3.89 -0.85 -11.05
N ILE A 57 -2.97 -0.73 -10.09
CA ILE A 57 -2.62 -1.82 -9.16
C ILE A 57 -3.67 -1.93 -8.06
N ALA A 58 -4.26 -0.81 -7.63
CA ALA A 58 -5.35 -0.78 -6.64
C ALA A 58 -6.60 -1.57 -7.10
N CYS A 59 -6.83 -1.70 -8.42
CA CYS A 59 -7.91 -2.52 -8.96
C CYS A 59 -7.82 -4.00 -8.56
N LEU A 60 -6.63 -4.51 -8.22
CA LEU A 60 -6.46 -5.88 -7.70
C LEU A 60 -7.09 -6.06 -6.31
N GLY A 61 -7.49 -4.96 -5.65
CA GLY A 61 -8.21 -4.94 -4.38
C GLY A 61 -9.48 -5.79 -4.36
N ASN A 62 -10.13 -6.04 -5.50
CA ASN A 62 -11.30 -6.92 -5.57
C ASN A 62 -10.97 -8.42 -5.38
N GLU A 63 -9.70 -8.80 -5.59
CA GLU A 63 -9.26 -10.20 -5.47
C GLU A 63 -8.43 -10.42 -4.21
N ARG A 64 -7.62 -9.43 -3.84
CA ARG A 64 -6.64 -9.53 -2.75
C ARG A 64 -6.41 -8.17 -2.10
N PRO A 65 -5.99 -8.10 -0.83
CA PRO A 65 -5.55 -6.86 -0.22
C PRO A 65 -4.35 -6.30 -0.98
N VAL A 66 -4.40 -5.02 -1.36
CA VAL A 66 -3.28 -4.29 -1.99
C VAL A 66 -2.76 -3.27 -1.00
N ILE A 67 -1.53 -3.44 -0.54
CA ILE A 67 -0.92 -2.63 0.52
C ILE A 67 0.09 -1.68 -0.12
N PHE A 68 -0.17 -0.39 -0.05
CA PHE A 68 0.74 0.67 -0.47
C PHE A 68 1.54 1.19 0.73
N GLU A 69 2.86 1.26 0.60
CA GLU A 69 3.74 1.95 1.54
C GLU A 69 3.97 3.40 1.08
N GLY A 70 3.85 4.36 1.99
CA GLY A 70 4.13 5.77 1.70
C GLY A 70 5.44 6.21 2.35
N ALA A 71 6.57 5.87 1.72
CA ALA A 71 7.87 6.34 2.16
C ALA A 71 7.94 7.86 2.05
N SER A 72 7.62 8.53 3.15
CA SER A 72 7.78 9.98 3.34
C SER A 72 9.13 10.46 2.80
N HIS A 73 9.05 11.35 1.79
CA HIS A 73 10.00 12.29 1.17
C HIS A 73 11.46 12.34 1.68
N SER A 74 12.12 11.21 1.86
CA SER A 74 13.53 11.17 2.27
C SER A 74 14.33 10.31 1.30
N HIS A 75 15.21 10.96 0.55
CA HIS A 75 16.20 10.38 -0.38
C HIS A 75 17.29 9.54 0.32
N HIS A 76 16.97 8.83 1.40
CA HIS A 76 17.91 7.92 2.02
C HIS A 76 17.59 6.50 1.61
N LEU A 77 18.48 6.01 0.74
CA LEU A 77 18.79 4.62 0.45
C LEU A 77 18.31 3.67 1.55
N GLU A 78 17.52 2.68 1.14
CA GLU A 78 17.38 1.38 1.79
C GLU A 78 16.93 1.43 3.27
N LYS A 79 15.66 1.80 3.46
CA LYS A 79 14.92 1.57 4.72
C LYS A 79 14.60 0.07 4.91
N THR A 80 15.63 -0.76 5.03
CA THR A 80 15.52 -2.22 5.07
C THR A 80 14.66 -2.73 6.23
N GLU A 81 14.72 -2.09 7.40
CA GLU A 81 13.90 -2.53 8.53
C GLU A 81 12.43 -2.17 8.31
N GLU A 82 12.13 -0.97 7.84
CA GLU A 82 10.78 -0.56 7.45
C GLU A 82 10.21 -1.50 6.36
N TYR A 83 11.04 -1.87 5.38
CA TYR A 83 10.72 -2.86 4.36
C TYR A 83 10.37 -4.22 4.99
N LEU A 84 11.23 -4.73 5.87
CA LEU A 84 11.01 -6.02 6.54
C LEU A 84 9.77 -5.98 7.44
N GLN A 85 9.48 -4.85 8.09
CA GLN A 85 8.27 -4.68 8.89
C GLN A 85 7.00 -4.68 8.01
N MET A 86 7.02 -4.04 6.85
CA MET A 86 5.90 -4.08 5.90
C MET A 86 5.70 -5.48 5.31
N VAL A 87 6.77 -6.19 4.99
CA VAL A 87 6.68 -7.59 4.52
C VAL A 87 6.09 -8.47 5.62
N ARG A 88 6.59 -8.37 6.86
CA ARG A 88 6.06 -9.11 8.02
C ARG A 88 4.58 -8.79 8.26
N TYR A 89 4.20 -7.52 8.15
CA TYR A 89 2.80 -7.11 8.29
C TYR A 89 1.93 -7.75 7.20
N SER A 90 2.37 -7.69 5.94
CA SER A 90 1.63 -8.27 4.82
C SER A 90 1.44 -9.78 4.97
N LEU A 91 2.46 -10.49 5.46
CA LEU A 91 2.37 -11.92 5.74
C LEU A 91 1.40 -12.25 6.88
N LYS A 92 1.22 -11.36 7.86
CA LYS A 92 0.21 -11.53 8.93
C LYS A 92 -1.22 -11.37 8.42
N GLN A 93 -1.43 -10.59 7.36
CA GLN A 93 -2.75 -10.41 6.75
C GLN A 93 -3.12 -11.55 5.78
N ALA A 94 -2.17 -12.45 5.50
CA ALA A 94 -2.34 -13.56 4.55
C ALA A 94 -2.82 -14.88 5.21
N ASN A 95 -2.97 -14.90 6.54
CA ASN A 95 -3.33 -16.05 7.38
C ASN A 95 -4.48 -15.67 8.32
#